data_AF-A0A7X0B3T6-F1
#
_entry.id   AF-A0A7X0B3T6-F1
#
_cell.length_a   1.000
_cell.length_b   1.000
_cell.length_c   1.000
_cell.angle_alpha   90.00
_cell.angle_beta   90.00
_cell.angle_gamma   90.00
#
_symmetry.space_group_name_H-M   'P 1'
#
loop_
_entity.id
_entity.type
_entity.pdbx_description
1 polymer ?
#
loop_
_entity_poly.entity_id
_entity_poly.type
_entity_poly.pdbx_seq_one_letter_code
_entity_poly.pdbx_strand_id
1 'polypeptide(L)'
;MITADDVSRIIMLLKGVMDHGGPFWCYVALKPSQFEAFKAAEAAGAIDLYKFDDFGEIVVSAEGEMPPYIVTEEVARMYGTDPRTFFRDIDPLAEIAERMRVLGHGQEPDPNPPSPSSGSRWADRFGKKS
;
A
#
# COMPACT_ATOMS: atom_id res chain seq x y z
N MET A 1 10.09 10.29 -6.01
CA MET A 1 9.56 9.10 -6.71
C MET A 1 8.43 8.59 -5.84
N ILE A 2 7.22 8.44 -6.37
CA ILE A 2 6.07 7.93 -5.59
C ILE A 2 6.29 6.43 -5.39
N THR A 3 6.19 5.96 -4.16
CA THR A 3 6.29 4.54 -3.80
C THR A 3 4.90 3.95 -3.56
N ALA A 4 4.78 2.62 -3.55
CA ALA A 4 3.53 1.94 -3.21
C ALA A 4 3.04 2.32 -1.80
N ASP A 5 3.97 2.54 -0.87
CA ASP A 5 3.72 2.98 0.50
C ASP A 5 3.22 4.44 0.58
N ASP A 6 3.35 5.25 -0.48
CA ASP A 6 2.80 6.61 -0.49
C ASP A 6 1.33 6.65 -0.92
N VAL A 7 0.85 5.62 -1.62
CA VAL A 7 -0.46 5.64 -2.31
C VAL A 7 -1.39 4.50 -1.93
N SER A 8 -0.93 3.51 -1.16
CA SER A 8 -1.76 2.37 -0.77
C SER A 8 -1.39 1.77 0.58
N ARG A 9 -2.37 1.12 1.19
CA ARG A 9 -2.26 0.34 2.43
C ARG A 9 -2.96 -0.99 2.22
N ILE A 10 -2.43 -2.06 2.81
CA ILE A 10 -3.06 -3.37 2.80
C ILE A 10 -3.81 -3.53 4.12
N ILE A 11 -5.14 -3.54 4.07
CA ILE A 11 -5.98 -3.69 5.27
C ILE A 11 -6.17 -5.18 5.54
N MET A 12 -5.79 -5.64 6.73
CA MET A 12 -5.93 -7.02 7.16
C MET A 12 -6.63 -7.11 8.52
N LEU A 13 -7.38 -8.18 8.71
CA LEU A 13 -7.98 -8.54 10.00
C LEU A 13 -7.15 -9.66 10.64
N LEU A 14 -6.62 -9.40 11.82
CA LEU A 14 -5.85 -10.34 12.62
C LEU A 14 -6.69 -10.85 13.80
N LYS A 15 -6.50 -12.13 14.13
CA LYS A 15 -7.01 -12.74 15.35
C LYS A 15 -5.83 -13.09 16.26
N GLY A 16 -5.89 -12.63 17.50
CA GLY A 16 -4.89 -12.89 18.53
C GLY A 16 -5.52 -13.34 19.85
N VAL A 17 -4.66 -13.46 20.86
CA VAL A 17 -5.03 -13.76 22.24
C VAL A 17 -4.33 -12.73 23.13
N MET A 18 -5.07 -12.11 24.03
CA MET A 18 -4.53 -11.16 25.02
C MET A 18 -3.74 -11.90 26.10
N ASP A 19 -2.93 -11.18 26.88
CA ASP A 19 -2.15 -11.75 27.99
C ASP A 19 -3.02 -12.46 29.05
N HIS A 20 -4.27 -12.00 29.23
CA HIS A 20 -5.27 -12.63 30.11
C HIS A 20 -6.02 -13.82 29.46
N GLY A 21 -5.65 -14.21 28.24
CA GLY A 21 -6.22 -15.35 27.52
C GLY A 21 -7.49 -15.07 26.72
N GLY A 22 -7.98 -13.83 26.69
CA GLY A 22 -9.16 -13.44 25.92
C GLY A 22 -8.89 -13.35 24.41
N PRO A 23 -9.81 -13.81 23.54
CA PRO A 23 -9.68 -13.62 22.10
C PRO A 23 -9.77 -12.14 21.73
N PHE A 24 -8.97 -11.76 20.75
CA PHE A 24 -8.83 -10.37 20.32
C PHE A 24 -8.77 -10.26 18.82
N TRP A 25 -9.38 -9.20 18.29
CA TRP A 25 -9.42 -8.89 16.87
C TRP A 25 -8.81 -7.53 16.61
N CYS A 26 -8.03 -7.43 15.55
CA CYS A 26 -7.33 -6.21 15.19
C CYS A 26 -7.38 -5.98 13.68
N TYR A 27 -7.87 -4.81 13.27
CA TYR A 27 -7.63 -4.33 11.92
C TYR A 27 -6.30 -3.61 11.87
N VAL A 28 -5.45 -4.02 10.94
CA VAL A 28 -4.14 -3.43 10.69
C VAL A 28 -4.07 -2.90 9.26
N ALA A 29 -3.32 -1.82 9.08
CA ALA A 29 -2.97 -1.30 7.78
C ALA A 29 -1.46 -1.47 7.57
N LEU A 30 -1.10 -2.41 6.71
CA LEU A 30 0.29 -2.75 6.39
C LEU A 30 0.83 -1.83 5.29
N LYS A 31 2.11 -1.50 5.40
CA LYS A 31 2.88 -0.93 4.30
C LYS A 31 3.07 -2.01 3.22
N PRO A 32 2.75 -1.73 1.94
CA PRO A 32 3.00 -2.67 0.85
C PRO A 32 4.43 -3.24 0.83
N SER A 33 5.44 -2.41 1.10
CA SER A 33 6.85 -2.84 1.18
C SER A 33 7.15 -3.87 2.28
N GLN A 34 6.30 -3.97 3.30
CA GLN A 34 6.47 -4.84 4.46
C GLN A 34 5.60 -6.10 4.41
N PHE A 35 4.77 -6.27 3.37
CA PHE A 35 3.79 -7.35 3.31
C PHE A 35 4.43 -8.74 3.42
N GLU A 36 5.47 -9.02 2.65
CA GLU A 36 6.15 -10.34 2.68
C GLU A 36 6.83 -10.61 4.03
N ALA A 37 7.46 -9.59 4.62
CA ALA A 37 8.08 -9.71 5.94
C ALA A 37 7.02 -9.98 7.02
N PHE A 38 5.87 -9.30 6.93
CA PHE A 38 4.72 -9.55 7.80
C PHE A 38 4.19 -10.97 7.63
N LYS A 39 3.95 -11.45 6.40
CA LYS A 39 3.45 -12.82 6.15
C LYS A 39 4.40 -13.90 6.66
N ALA A 40 5.71 -13.69 6.56
CA ALA A 40 6.70 -14.59 7.14
C ALA A 40 6.64 -14.60 8.67
N ALA A 41 6.53 -13.42 9.31
CA ALA A 41 6.41 -13.32 10.77
C ALA A 41 5.07 -13.88 11.30
N GLU A 42 3.97 -13.68 10.57
CA GLU A 42 2.66 -14.26 10.87
C GLU A 42 2.70 -15.78 10.82
N ALA A 43 3.27 -16.36 9.76
CA ALA A 43 3.42 -17.81 9.64
C ALA A 43 4.31 -18.40 10.75
N ALA A 44 5.26 -17.63 11.27
CA ALA A 44 6.12 -18.01 12.37
C ALA A 44 5.49 -17.79 13.76
N GLY A 45 4.30 -17.18 13.85
CA GLY A 45 3.68 -16.79 15.12
C GLY A 45 4.46 -15.72 15.89
N ALA A 46 5.25 -14.90 15.18
CA ALA A 46 6.18 -13.93 15.75
C ALA A 46 5.66 -12.47 15.67
N ILE A 47 4.37 -12.29 15.40
CA ILE A 47 3.77 -10.95 15.33
C ILE A 47 3.60 -10.38 16.75
N ASP A 48 4.29 -9.27 17.00
CA ASP A 48 4.16 -8.49 18.22
C ASP A 48 3.41 -7.18 17.90
N LEU A 49 2.17 -7.08 18.39
CA LEU A 49 1.33 -5.90 18.18
C LEU A 49 1.83 -4.67 18.94
N TYR A 50 2.69 -4.83 19.96
CA TYR A 50 3.31 -3.69 20.66
C TYR A 50 4.43 -3.03 19.84
N LYS A 51 4.92 -3.70 18.79
CA LYS A 51 5.97 -3.22 17.88
C LYS A 51 5.52 -3.22 16.43
N PHE A 52 4.23 -2.98 16.21
CA PHE A 52 3.63 -3.13 14.88
C PHE A 52 4.05 -2.02 13.89
N ASP A 53 4.57 -0.90 14.37
CA ASP A 53 4.99 0.26 13.58
C ASP A 53 6.02 -0.08 12.47
N ASP A 54 6.81 -1.13 12.70
CA ASP A 54 7.76 -1.68 11.73
C ASP A 54 7.05 -2.18 10.47
N PHE A 55 5.88 -2.83 10.62
CA PHE A 55 5.08 -3.35 9.52
C PHE A 55 4.04 -2.36 8.99
N GLY A 56 3.48 -1.50 9.85
CA GLY A 56 2.35 -0.66 9.50
C GLY A 56 1.74 0.04 10.70
N GLU A 57 0.41 0.11 10.75
CA GLU A 57 -0.32 0.73 11.85
C GLU A 57 -1.48 -0.16 12.30
N ILE A 58 -1.80 -0.11 13.59
CA ILE A 58 -3.03 -0.67 14.14
C ILE A 58 -4.13 0.36 13.92
N VAL A 59 -5.15 0.00 13.15
CA VAL A 59 -6.27 0.89 12.86
C VAL A 59 -7.23 0.91 14.04
N VAL A 60 -7.62 -0.27 14.49
CA VAL A 60 -8.61 -0.46 15.57
C VAL A 60 -8.57 -1.89 16.06
N SER A 61 -8.89 -2.06 17.34
CA SER A 61 -8.95 -3.37 17.95
C SER A 61 -10.08 -3.51 18.96
N ALA A 62 -10.52 -4.74 19.17
CA ALA A 62 -11.46 -5.07 20.24
C ALA A 62 -11.32 -6.53 20.70
N GLU A 63 -11.65 -6.78 21.95
CA GLU A 63 -11.81 -8.13 22.49
C GLU A 63 -13.15 -8.73 22.06
N GLY A 64 -13.18 -10.06 21.85
CA GLY A 64 -14.40 -10.79 21.54
C GLY A 64 -14.17 -12.09 20.80
N GLU A 65 -15.12 -13.02 20.91
CA GLU A 65 -15.08 -14.31 20.21
C GLU A 65 -15.24 -14.17 18.69
N MET A 66 -15.97 -13.14 18.26
CA MET A 66 -16.27 -12.87 16.86
C MET A 66 -15.70 -11.51 16.44
N PRO A 67 -15.32 -11.36 15.16
CA PRO A 67 -14.86 -10.08 14.65
C PRO A 67 -15.99 -9.04 14.84
N PRO A 68 -15.71 -7.91 15.49
CA PRO A 68 -16.74 -6.95 15.83
C PRO A 68 -17.24 -6.26 14.54
N TYR A 69 -18.45 -6.60 14.13
CA TYR A 69 -19.09 -6.08 12.91
C TYR A 69 -19.07 -4.55 12.84
N ILE A 70 -19.33 -3.87 13.96
CA ILE A 70 -19.30 -2.39 14.06
C ILE A 70 -17.92 -1.83 13.69
N VAL A 71 -16.85 -2.55 14.05
CA VAL A 71 -15.48 -2.13 13.74
C VAL A 71 -15.19 -2.30 12.25
N THR A 72 -15.67 -3.40 11.64
CA THR A 72 -15.55 -3.62 10.20
C THR A 72 -16.26 -2.52 9.40
N GLU A 73 -17.45 -2.09 9.84
CA GLU A 73 -18.18 -0.97 9.21
C GLU A 73 -17.44 0.36 9.35
N GLU A 74 -16.87 0.64 10.54
CA GLU A 74 -16.13 1.88 10.78
C GLU A 74 -14.84 1.95 9.95
N VAL A 75 -14.12 0.84 9.84
CA VAL A 75 -12.93 0.73 8.96
C VAL A 75 -13.33 0.91 7.49
N ALA A 76 -14.43 0.29 7.06
CA ALA A 76 -14.95 0.48 5.70
C ALA A 76 -15.23 1.96 5.41
N ARG A 77 -15.85 2.66 6.38
CA ARG A 77 -16.14 4.09 6.31
C ARG A 77 -14.87 4.94 6.24
N MET A 78 -13.86 4.65 7.06
CA MET A 78 -12.57 5.37 7.07
C MET A 78 -11.84 5.26 5.73
N TYR A 79 -11.87 4.09 5.10
CA TYR A 79 -11.19 3.82 3.83
C TYR A 79 -12.07 3.99 2.58
N GLY A 80 -13.33 4.43 2.74
CA GLY A 80 -14.26 4.64 1.64
C GLY A 80 -14.55 3.37 0.81
N THR A 81 -14.55 2.19 1.46
CA THR A 81 -14.80 0.90 0.81
C THR A 81 -16.07 0.23 1.36
N ASP A 82 -16.54 -0.81 0.69
CA ASP A 82 -17.63 -1.64 1.19
C ASP A 82 -17.09 -2.69 2.18
N PRO A 83 -17.69 -2.90 3.36
CA PRO A 83 -17.16 -3.82 4.37
C PRO A 83 -17.01 -5.27 3.86
N ARG A 84 -17.83 -5.68 2.89
CA ARG A 84 -17.77 -7.02 2.27
C ARG A 84 -16.50 -7.22 1.46
N THR A 85 -15.81 -6.14 1.07
CA THR A 85 -14.59 -6.23 0.28
C THR A 85 -13.41 -6.80 1.07
N PHE A 86 -13.43 -6.65 2.40
CA PHE A 86 -12.36 -7.12 3.27
C PHE A 86 -12.25 -8.64 3.36
N PHE A 87 -13.29 -9.38 2.95
CA PHE A 87 -13.37 -10.84 3.07
C PHE A 87 -13.24 -11.55 1.72
N ARG A 88 -12.71 -10.88 0.70
CA ARG A 88 -12.48 -11.45 -0.63
C ARG A 88 -11.06 -12.01 -0.73
N ASP A 89 -10.91 -13.13 -1.43
CA ASP A 89 -9.60 -13.62 -1.85
C ASP A 89 -9.04 -12.67 -2.92
N ILE A 90 -8.09 -11.83 -2.53
CA ILE A 90 -7.39 -10.90 -3.42
C ILE A 90 -5.88 -11.08 -3.27
N ASP A 91 -5.14 -10.87 -4.35
CA ASP A 91 -3.69 -10.65 -4.29
C ASP A 91 -3.46 -9.13 -4.09
N PRO A 92 -3.13 -8.69 -2.87
CA PRO A 92 -2.99 -7.26 -2.58
C PRO A 92 -1.83 -6.63 -3.35
N LEU A 93 -0.74 -7.38 -3.60
CA LEU A 93 0.43 -6.84 -4.30
C LEU A 93 0.14 -6.63 -5.79
N ALA A 94 -0.60 -7.55 -6.42
CA ALA A 94 -1.02 -7.41 -7.81
C ALA A 94 -1.95 -6.20 -8.02
N GLU A 95 -2.93 -6.00 -7.13
CA GLU A 95 -3.84 -4.84 -7.18
C GLU A 95 -3.08 -3.51 -7.01
N ILE A 96 -2.11 -3.47 -6.09
CA ILE A 96 -1.26 -2.28 -5.89
C ILE A 96 -0.38 -2.02 -7.10
N ALA A 97 0.19 -3.06 -7.71
CA ALA A 97 1.01 -2.92 -8.92
C ALA A 97 0.21 -2.31 -10.07
N GLU A 98 -1.05 -2.72 -10.25
CA GLU A 98 -1.94 -2.14 -11.26
C GLU A 98 -2.26 -0.67 -10.97
N ARG A 99 -2.53 -0.31 -9.71
CA ARG A 99 -2.75 1.09 -9.32
C ARG A 99 -1.52 1.96 -9.59
N MET A 100 -0.33 1.45 -9.27
CA MET A 100 0.93 2.14 -9.56
C MET A 100 1.14 2.36 -11.07
N ARG A 101 0.77 1.37 -11.89
CA ARG A 101 0.80 1.48 -13.35
C ARG A 101 -0.13 2.60 -13.84
N VAL A 102 -1.37 2.65 -13.37
CA VAL A 102 -2.34 3.69 -13.73
C VAL A 102 -1.85 5.08 -13.32
N LEU A 103 -1.35 5.23 -12.10
CA LEU A 103 -0.82 6.51 -11.60
C LEU A 103 0.44 6.96 -12.36
N GLY A 104 1.29 6.02 -12.77
CA GLY A 104 2.46 6.28 -13.61
C GLY A 104 2.12 6.68 -15.05
N HIS A 105 0.94 6.30 -15.56
CA HIS A 105 0.42 6.70 -16.87
C HIS A 105 -0.52 7.92 -16.82
N GLY A 106 -0.90 8.39 -15.63
CA GLY A 106 -1.78 9.55 -15.43
C GLY A 106 -1.12 10.91 -15.64
N GLN A 107 0.18 10.94 -15.96
CA GLN A 107 0.81 12.12 -16.53
C GLN A 107 0.52 12.12 -18.04
N GLU A 108 -0.61 12.70 -18.44
CA GLU A 108 -0.94 12.89 -19.86
C GLU A 108 0.28 13.50 -20.58
N PRO A 109 0.66 13.00 -21.77
CA PRO A 109 1.66 13.69 -22.58
C PRO A 109 1.13 15.10 -22.82
N ASP A 110 1.91 16.11 -22.43
CA ASP A 110 1.58 17.52 -22.66
C ASP A 110 1.07 17.68 -24.10
N PRO A 111 -0.20 18.08 -24.32
CA PRO A 111 -0.76 18.22 -25.65
C PRO A 111 -0.06 19.33 -26.46
N ASN A 112 0.80 20.12 -25.81
CA ASN A 112 1.59 21.15 -26.46
C ASN A 112 3.05 21.06 -26.00
N PRO A 113 3.84 20.07 -26.48
CA PRO A 113 5.26 20.05 -26.21
C PRO A 113 5.84 21.41 -26.66
N PRO A 114 6.76 22.03 -25.89
CA PRO A 114 7.35 23.29 -26.29
C PRO A 114 7.90 23.11 -27.71
N SER A 115 7.34 23.88 -28.65
CA SER A 115 7.83 23.93 -30.02
C SER A 115 9.35 24.10 -29.96
N PRO A 116 10.14 23.31 -30.71
CA PRO A 116 11.58 23.45 -30.68
C PRO A 116 11.89 24.90 -31.05
N SER A 117 12.34 25.66 -30.05
CA SER A 117 12.74 27.04 -30.25
C SER A 117 13.85 27.00 -31.27
N SER A 118 13.51 27.44 -32.48
CA SER A 118 14.45 27.62 -33.58
C SER A 118 15.61 28.45 -33.08
N GLY A 119 16.78 27.83 -32.95
CA GLY A 119 18.01 28.55 -32.61
C GLY A 119 19.00 27.77 -31.75
N SER A 120 19.84 26.94 -32.39
CA SER A 120 21.29 27.19 -32.46
C SER A 120 22.06 25.94 -32.88
N ARG A 121 22.39 25.89 -34.17
CA ARG A 121 23.74 25.73 -34.75
C ARG A 121 24.87 25.29 -33.79
N TRP A 122 25.06 23.97 -33.61
CA TRP A 122 26.25 23.41 -32.93
C TRP A 122 26.94 22.25 -33.69
N ALA A 123 26.70 22.09 -35.00
CA ALA A 123 27.27 20.98 -35.78
C ALA A 123 28.41 21.34 -36.77
N ASP A 124 28.93 22.57 -36.76
CA ASP A 124 30.02 23.00 -37.67
C ASP A 124 31.23 23.55 -36.92
N ARG A 125 31.82 22.76 -36.02
CA ARG A 125 33.17 23.04 -35.51
C ARG A 125 33.75 21.80 -34.84
N PHE A 126 34.26 20.85 -35.61
CA PHE A 126 35.53 20.15 -35.37
C PHE A 126 35.81 19.30 -36.61
N GLY A 127 36.61 19.89 -37.50
CA GLY A 127 36.90 19.39 -38.83
C GLY A 127 37.77 18.14 -38.83
N LYS A 128 37.44 17.28 -39.78
CA LYS A 128 38.28 16.22 -40.34
C LYS A 128 39.27 16.86 -41.33
N LYS A 129 40.56 16.84 -41.02
CA LYS A 129 41.72 16.99 -41.92
C LYS A 129 42.92 16.45 -41.13
N SER A 130 43.90 15.75 -41.67
CA SER A 130 44.14 15.00 -42.91
C SER A 130 45.34 14.10 -42.60
#